data_AF-W9QWP8-F1
#
_entry.id   AF-W9QWP8-F1
#
_cell.length_a   1.000
_cell.length_b   1.000
_cell.length_c   1.000
_cell.angle_alpha   90.00
_cell.angle_beta   90.00
_cell.angle_gamma   90.00
#
_symmetry.space_group_name_H-M   'P 1'
#
loop_
_entity.id
_entity.type
_entity.pdbx_description
1 polymer ?
#
loop_
_entity_poly.entity_id
_entity_poly.type
_entity_poly.pdbx_seq_one_letter_code
_entity_poly.pdbx_strand_id
1 'polypeptide(L)'
;MEREGVPPHPPPPSSPTTATTILGKYRLGRFLGSGSFAKRYPSTAEFLGENADSVQAVAGNTKIGTDTILIGSLPRLRIVMSYSMGLDKIDMRKYEEREIMVTNNPDKLTYDIADKAIGLILAVIEILLQWLV
;
A
#
# COMPACT_ATOMS: atom_id res chain seq x y z
N MET A 1 -2.75 -55.72 -27.71
CA MET A 1 -3.81 -54.72 -27.43
C MET A 1 -3.26 -53.75 -26.39
N GLU A 2 -2.45 -52.81 -26.85
CA GLU A 2 -1.85 -51.77 -26.03
C GLU A 2 -2.86 -50.63 -25.92
N ARG A 3 -3.25 -50.25 -24.70
CA ARG A 3 -4.14 -49.11 -24.50
C ARG A 3 -3.29 -47.85 -24.52
N GLU A 4 -3.38 -47.09 -25.60
CA GLU A 4 -2.78 -45.76 -25.69
C GLU A 4 -3.31 -44.89 -24.54
N GLY A 5 -2.39 -44.42 -23.70
CA GLY A 5 -2.68 -43.54 -22.57
C GLY A 5 -3.14 -42.17 -23.05
N VAL A 6 -4.27 -41.69 -22.53
CA VAL A 6 -4.76 -40.33 -22.77
C VAL A 6 -3.68 -39.34 -22.32
N PRO A 7 -3.24 -38.40 -23.19
CA PRO A 7 -2.24 -37.42 -22.80
C PRO A 7 -2.75 -36.58 -21.63
N PRO A 8 -1.87 -36.19 -20.68
CA PRO A 8 -2.26 -35.43 -19.52
C PRO A 8 -2.97 -34.14 -19.95
N HIS A 9 -4.13 -33.90 -19.35
CA HIS A 9 -4.93 -32.70 -19.61
C HIS A 9 -4.05 -31.46 -19.39
N PRO A 10 -4.02 -30.49 -20.32
CA PRO A 10 -3.24 -29.27 -20.15
C PRO A 10 -3.64 -28.58 -18.83
N PRO A 11 -2.70 -27.98 -18.10
CA PRO A 11 -3.05 -27.26 -16.88
C PRO A 11 -4.14 -26.23 -17.18
N PRO A 12 -5.16 -26.09 -16.32
CA PRO A 12 -6.20 -25.10 -16.53
C PRO A 12 -5.54 -23.72 -16.72
N PRO A 13 -6.03 -22.89 -17.66
CA PRO A 13 -5.49 -21.55 -17.83
C PRO A 13 -5.53 -20.83 -16.48
N SER A 14 -4.42 -20.20 -16.09
CA SER A 14 -4.34 -19.38 -14.88
C SER A 14 -5.53 -18.42 -14.89
N SER A 15 -6.34 -18.45 -13.84
CA SER A 15 -7.53 -17.61 -13.71
C SER A 15 -7.16 -16.17 -14.08
N PRO A 16 -7.98 -15.46 -14.87
CA PRO A 16 -7.72 -14.04 -15.10
C PRO A 16 -7.70 -13.39 -13.72
N THR A 17 -6.53 -12.95 -13.29
CA THR A 17 -6.42 -12.12 -12.10
C THR A 17 -7.19 -10.87 -12.46
N THR A 18 -8.44 -10.77 -11.99
CA THR A 18 -9.31 -9.61 -12.20
C THR A 18 -8.61 -8.42 -11.55
N ALA A 19 -7.71 -7.79 -12.29
CA ALA A 19 -6.95 -6.66 -11.83
C ALA A 19 -7.98 -5.55 -11.61
N THR A 20 -8.18 -5.18 -10.35
CA THR A 20 -9.00 -4.02 -10.03
C THR A 20 -8.40 -2.84 -10.78
N THR A 21 -9.20 -2.19 -11.62
CA THR A 21 -8.73 -1.04 -12.38
C THR A 21 -9.27 0.24 -11.79
N ILE A 22 -8.43 1.26 -11.69
CA ILE A 22 -8.86 2.61 -11.38
C ILE A 22 -9.25 3.25 -12.71
N LEU A 23 -10.52 3.63 -12.82
CA LEU A 23 -11.09 4.32 -13.99
C LEU A 23 -10.88 3.55 -15.31
N GLY A 24 -10.69 2.22 -15.26
CA GLY A 24 -10.37 1.40 -16.44
C GLY A 24 -8.98 1.64 -17.05
N LYS A 25 -8.17 2.54 -16.47
CA LYS A 25 -6.88 2.98 -17.04
C LYS A 25 -5.68 2.42 -16.30
N TYR A 26 -5.78 2.27 -14.98
CA TYR A 26 -4.65 1.86 -14.15
C TYR A 26 -4.93 0.52 -13.49
N ARG A 27 -4.00 -0.42 -13.58
CA ARG A 27 -4.07 -1.70 -12.86
C ARG A 27 -3.62 -1.49 -11.41
N LEU A 28 -4.47 -1.84 -10.46
CA LEU A 28 -4.14 -1.76 -9.05
C LEU A 28 -3.45 -3.04 -8.59
N GLY A 29 -2.17 -2.94 -8.23
CA GLY A 29 -1.45 -3.97 -7.50
C GLY A 29 -1.55 -3.74 -5.99
N ARG A 30 -1.77 -4.79 -5.21
CA ARG A 30 -1.75 -4.74 -3.74
C ARG A 30 -0.76 -5.77 -3.23
N PHE A 31 0.29 -5.31 -2.57
CA PHE A 31 1.42 -6.14 -2.15
C PHE A 31 1.68 -6.10 -0.63
N LEU A 32 0.88 -5.35 0.14
CA LEU A 32 1.01 -5.24 1.60
C LEU A 32 -0.35 -4.98 2.27
N GLY A 33 -0.53 -5.61 3.43
CA GLY A 33 -1.58 -5.30 4.40
C GLY A 33 -2.30 -6.54 4.91
N SER A 34 -2.10 -6.87 6.18
CA SER A 34 -2.99 -7.74 6.96
C SER A 34 -4.35 -7.05 7.08
N GLY A 35 -5.16 -7.11 6.02
CA GLY A 35 -6.56 -6.73 6.10
C GLY A 35 -7.32 -7.78 6.89
N SER A 36 -8.21 -7.35 7.79
CA SER A 36 -9.02 -8.20 8.68
C SER A 36 -10.03 -9.13 7.98
N PHE A 37 -9.81 -9.56 6.74
CA PHE A 37 -10.70 -10.45 6.01
C PHE A 37 -9.90 -11.35 5.07
N ALA A 38 -9.67 -12.60 5.48
CA ALA A 38 -9.47 -13.84 4.71
C ALA A 38 -8.67 -13.89 3.38
N LYS A 39 -8.14 -12.80 2.86
CA LYS A 39 -7.48 -12.71 1.55
C LYS A 39 -5.98 -12.62 1.73
N ARG A 40 -5.28 -13.65 1.27
CA ARG A 40 -3.81 -13.67 1.23
C ARG A 40 -3.32 -12.82 0.07
N TYR A 41 -2.40 -11.91 0.36
CA TYR A 41 -1.71 -11.10 -0.64
C TYR A 41 -0.31 -11.67 -0.87
N PRO A 42 0.24 -11.55 -2.09
CA PRO A 42 1.64 -11.88 -2.33
C PRO A 42 2.52 -10.98 -1.47
N SER A 43 3.66 -11.51 -1.05
CA SER A 43 4.68 -10.71 -0.41
C SER A 43 5.18 -9.61 -1.35
N THR A 44 5.76 -8.56 -0.78
CA THR A 44 6.39 -7.47 -1.55
C THR A 44 7.38 -8.03 -2.59
N ALA A 45 8.21 -9.00 -2.19
CA ALA A 45 9.22 -9.58 -3.08
C ALA A 45 8.59 -10.34 -4.26
N GLU A 46 7.56 -11.15 -4.01
CA GLU A 46 6.83 -11.87 -5.06
C GLU A 46 6.16 -10.90 -6.05
N PHE A 47 5.48 -9.88 -5.54
CA PHE A 47 4.82 -8.90 -6.39
C PHE A 47 5.82 -8.11 -7.25
N LEU A 48 6.94 -7.68 -6.66
CA LEU A 48 7.97 -6.94 -7.37
C LEU A 48 8.66 -7.80 -8.43
N GLY A 49 8.92 -9.08 -8.15
CA GLY A 49 9.52 -9.99 -9.11
C GLY A 49 8.74 -10.08 -10.43
N GLU A 50 7.42 -9.97 -10.37
CA GLU A 50 6.55 -10.04 -11.54
C GLU A 50 6.21 -8.67 -12.15
N ASN A 51 6.21 -7.59 -11.34
CA ASN A 51 5.58 -6.32 -11.74
C ASN A 51 6.49 -5.10 -11.63
N ALA A 52 7.73 -5.20 -11.14
CA ALA A 52 8.60 -4.04 -10.88
C ALA A 52 8.72 -3.10 -12.08
N ASP A 53 8.89 -3.65 -13.28
CA ASP A 53 9.03 -2.90 -14.54
C ASP A 53 7.73 -2.26 -15.03
N SER A 54 6.59 -2.52 -14.39
CA SER A 54 5.29 -1.97 -14.79
C SER A 54 4.76 -0.91 -13.83
N VAL A 55 5.27 -0.87 -12.60
CA VAL A 55 4.79 0.03 -11.55
C VAL A 55 5.30 1.45 -11.81
N GLN A 56 4.35 2.36 -12.00
CA GLN A 56 4.63 3.80 -12.23
C GLN A 56 4.24 4.68 -11.05
N ALA A 57 3.42 4.16 -10.15
CA ALA A 57 2.89 4.88 -9.00
C ALA A 57 2.84 3.98 -7.77
N VAL A 58 3.21 4.53 -6.61
CA VAL A 58 3.06 3.87 -5.31
C VAL A 58 2.22 4.74 -4.40
N ALA A 59 1.20 4.15 -3.76
CA ALA A 59 0.41 4.81 -2.74
C ALA A 59 0.67 4.13 -1.38
N GLY A 60 1.07 4.90 -0.38
CA GLY A 60 1.60 4.40 0.89
C GLY A 60 1.47 5.38 2.05
N ASN A 61 1.99 5.00 3.21
CA ASN A 61 2.17 5.87 4.37
C ASN A 61 3.63 5.91 4.79
N THR A 62 3.92 6.63 5.87
CA THR A 62 5.26 6.72 6.48
C THR A 62 5.89 5.40 6.93
N LYS A 63 5.14 4.29 6.94
CA LYS A 63 5.63 2.94 7.30
C LYS A 63 5.70 1.98 6.10
N ILE A 64 4.83 2.14 5.11
CA ILE A 64 4.61 1.18 4.02
C ILE A 64 4.54 1.95 2.71
N GLY A 65 5.41 1.63 1.75
CA GLY A 65 5.35 2.18 0.39
C GLY A 65 6.32 3.33 0.09
N THR A 66 7.04 3.84 1.09
CA THR A 66 8.01 4.95 0.92
C THR A 66 9.43 4.55 1.33
N ASP A 67 9.70 3.26 1.42
CA ASP A 67 11.02 2.74 1.76
C ASP A 67 12.00 2.86 0.59
N THR A 68 13.24 3.27 0.88
CA THR A 68 14.25 3.51 -0.16
C THR A 68 14.56 2.24 -0.96
N ILE A 69 14.54 1.07 -0.31
CA ILE A 69 14.82 -0.21 -0.97
C ILE A 69 13.71 -0.54 -1.96
N LEU A 70 12.44 -0.38 -1.55
CA LEU A 70 11.28 -0.58 -2.42
C LEU A 70 11.33 0.35 -3.63
N ILE A 71 11.59 1.63 -3.44
CA ILE A 71 11.65 2.60 -4.55
C ILE A 71 12.84 2.34 -5.48
N GLY A 72 13.98 1.92 -4.92
CA GLY A 72 15.15 1.52 -5.70
C GLY A 72 14.86 0.33 -6.64
N SER A 73 13.92 -0.54 -6.25
CA SER A 73 13.51 -1.70 -7.06
C SER A 73 12.53 -1.39 -8.19
N LEU A 74 12.05 -0.14 -8.29
CA LEU A 74 11.01 0.26 -9.25
C LEU A 74 11.58 1.22 -10.32
N PRO A 75 12.11 0.71 -11.44
CA PRO A 75 12.83 1.52 -12.42
C PRO A 75 11.95 2.53 -13.18
N ARG A 76 10.63 2.30 -13.23
CA ARG A 76 9.66 3.17 -13.92
C ARG A 76 8.82 4.02 -12.97
N LEU A 77 9.18 4.08 -11.69
CA LEU A 77 8.43 4.85 -10.71
C LEU A 77 8.53 6.34 -11.01
N ARG A 78 7.39 7.02 -11.08
CA ARG A 78 7.31 8.46 -11.35
C ARG A 78 6.62 9.24 -10.24
N ILE A 79 5.77 8.59 -9.46
CA ILE A 79 5.00 9.25 -8.41
C ILE A 79 4.85 8.37 -7.17
N VAL A 80 5.03 8.99 -6.00
CA VAL A 80 4.75 8.42 -4.69
C VAL A 80 3.72 9.27 -3.99
N MET A 81 2.60 8.66 -3.63
CA MET A 81 1.48 9.27 -2.94
C MET A 81 1.47 8.81 -1.49
N SER A 82 1.78 9.72 -0.56
CA SER A 82 1.69 9.47 0.87
C SER A 82 0.34 9.92 1.40
N TYR A 83 -0.44 9.02 2.01
CA TYR A 83 -1.65 9.40 2.75
C TYR A 83 -1.35 9.83 4.20
N SER A 84 -0.11 10.26 4.47
CA SER A 84 0.33 10.79 5.77
C SER A 84 0.81 12.23 5.63
N MET A 85 0.68 13.02 6.69
CA MET A 85 1.16 14.41 6.72
C MET A 85 2.69 14.48 6.85
N GLY A 86 3.29 13.60 7.66
CA GLY A 86 4.73 13.55 7.87
C GLY A 86 5.48 13.02 6.66
N LEU A 87 6.42 13.80 6.15
CA LEU A 87 7.41 13.37 5.15
C LEU A 87 8.80 13.19 5.78
N ASP A 88 8.92 13.28 7.11
CA ASP A 88 10.20 13.32 7.85
C ASP A 88 11.05 12.05 7.63
N LYS A 89 10.41 10.94 7.27
CA LYS A 89 11.05 9.64 7.02
C LYS A 89 11.36 9.40 5.54
N ILE A 90 11.06 10.36 4.67
CA ILE A 90 11.19 10.25 3.23
C ILE A 90 12.43 11.05 2.82
N ASP A 91 13.42 10.34 2.26
CA ASP A 91 14.67 10.94 1.78
C ASP A 91 14.42 11.69 0.47
N MET A 92 13.92 12.93 0.58
CA MET A 92 13.51 13.78 -0.55
C MET A 92 14.61 13.93 -1.61
N ARG A 93 15.88 13.90 -1.21
CA ARG A 93 17.01 14.02 -2.14
C ARG A 93 17.08 12.85 -3.11
N LYS A 94 16.85 11.62 -2.64
CA LYS A 94 16.82 10.42 -3.51
C LYS A 94 15.66 10.42 -4.50
N TYR A 95 14.55 11.04 -4.16
CA TYR A 95 13.41 11.18 -5.07
C TYR A 95 13.69 12.25 -6.12
N GLU A 96 14.29 13.37 -5.72
CA GLU A 96 14.70 14.44 -6.63
C GLU A 96 15.74 13.97 -7.65
N GLU A 97 16.78 13.24 -7.21
CA GLU A 97 17.79 12.62 -8.07
C GLU A 97 17.20 11.67 -9.12
N ARG A 98 16.01 11.11 -8.87
CA ARG A 98 15.31 10.16 -9.76
C ARG A 98 14.10 10.77 -10.47
N GLU A 99 13.88 12.08 -10.34
CA GLU A 99 12.71 12.79 -10.90
C GLU A 99 11.36 12.18 -10.45
N ILE A 100 11.31 11.65 -9.22
CA ILE A 100 10.10 11.06 -8.64
C ILE A 100 9.31 12.14 -7.91
N MET A 101 8.07 12.36 -8.34
CA MET A 101 7.15 13.29 -7.69
C MET A 101 6.61 12.70 -6.39
N VAL A 102 6.70 13.44 -5.28
CA VAL A 102 6.12 13.04 -3.99
C VAL A 102 4.94 13.95 -3.68
N THR A 103 3.78 13.36 -3.43
CA THR A 103 2.56 14.09 -3.03
C THR A 103 2.08 13.59 -1.68
N ASN A 104 1.69 14.49 -0.78
CA ASN A 104 0.96 14.17 0.44
C ASN A 104 -0.44 14.79 0.44
N ASN A 105 -1.20 14.55 1.50
CA ASN A 105 -2.52 15.13 1.70
C ASN A 105 -2.45 16.13 2.88
N PRO A 106 -1.93 17.36 2.64
CA PRO A 106 -1.85 18.37 3.68
C PRO A 106 -3.27 18.79 4.09
N ASP A 107 -3.43 19.18 5.34
CA ASP A 107 -4.62 19.85 5.90
C ASP A 107 -5.91 19.03 6.09
N LYS A 108 -6.06 17.84 5.49
CA LYS A 108 -7.33 17.09 5.59
C LYS A 108 -7.56 16.33 6.89
N LEU A 109 -6.55 16.21 7.75
CA LEU A 109 -6.65 15.45 9.01
C LEU A 109 -6.79 16.35 10.25
N THR A 110 -6.68 17.67 10.10
CA THR A 110 -6.56 18.60 11.23
C THR A 110 -7.78 18.54 12.15
N TYR A 111 -8.99 18.56 11.58
CA TYR A 111 -10.23 18.52 12.38
C TYR A 111 -10.48 17.13 12.98
N ASP A 112 -10.31 16.05 12.22
CA ASP A 112 -10.50 14.69 12.73
C ASP A 112 -9.53 14.33 13.87
N ILE A 113 -8.29 14.84 13.81
CA ILE A 113 -7.31 14.66 14.87
C ILE A 113 -7.67 15.54 16.08
N ALA A 114 -8.16 16.75 15.86
CA ALA A 114 -8.61 17.63 16.94
C ALA A 114 -9.78 17.02 17.73
N ASP A 115 -10.78 16.47 17.03
CA ASP A 115 -11.92 15.81 17.67
C ASP A 115 -11.48 14.59 18.51
N LYS A 116 -10.52 13.81 18.00
CA LYS A 116 -9.93 12.69 18.76
C LYS A 116 -9.16 13.18 19.99
N ALA A 117 -8.42 14.27 19.88
CA ALA A 117 -7.68 14.84 20.99
C ALA A 117 -8.62 15.34 22.10
N ILE A 118 -9.67 16.07 21.72
CA ILE A 118 -10.70 16.54 22.66
C ILE A 118 -11.41 15.34 23.30
N GLY A 119 -11.83 14.35 22.53
CA GLY A 119 -12.45 13.14 23.05
C GLY A 119 -11.56 12.39 24.05
N LEU A 120 -10.26 12.31 23.77
CA LEU A 120 -9.29 11.70 24.69
C LEU A 120 -9.12 12.52 25.99
N ILE A 121 -9.04 13.84 25.89
CA ILE A 121 -8.96 14.73 27.06
C ILE A 121 -10.19 14.56 27.95
N LEU A 122 -11.38 14.56 27.36
CA LEU A 122 -12.64 14.36 28.09
C LEU A 122 -12.69 13.00 28.77
N ALA A 123 -12.31 11.92 28.07
CA ALA A 123 -12.26 10.57 28.66
C ALA A 123 -11.31 10.50 29.86
N VAL A 124 -10.13 11.14 29.79
CA VAL A 124 -9.19 11.18 30.90
C VAL A 124 -9.76 11.97 32.09
N ILE A 125 -10.43 13.10 31.83
CA ILE A 125 -11.08 13.89 32.88
C ILE A 125 -12.19 13.08 33.57
N GLU A 126 -13.05 12.40 32.81
CA GLU A 126 -14.11 11.55 33.36
C GLU A 126 -13.55 10.43 34.25
N ILE A 127 -12.48 9.77 33.80
CA ILE A 127 -11.79 8.76 34.61
C ILE A 127 -11.27 9.41 35.90
N LEU A 128 -10.53 10.51 35.83
CA LEU A 128 -9.95 11.15 37.01
C LEU A 128 -11.01 11.59 38.03
N LEU A 129 -12.17 12.08 37.57
CA LEU A 129 -13.27 12.44 38.45
C LEU A 129 -13.88 11.23 39.15
N GLN A 130 -13.99 10.06 38.49
CA GLN A 130 -14.42 8.81 39.13
C GLN A 130 -13.43 8.31 40.18
N TRP A 131 -12.14 8.63 40.07
CA TRP A 131 -11.13 8.25 41.08
C TRP A 131 -11.12 9.17 42.30
N LEU A 132 -11.75 10.35 42.23
CA LEU A 132 -11.76 11.37 43.29
C LEU A 132 -13.06 11.42 44.10
N VAL A 133 -14.07 10.62 43.74
CA VAL A 133 -15.36 10.48 44.43
C VAL A 133 -15.50 9.05 44.94
#